data_AF-G7VFZ3-F1
#
_entry.id   AF-G7VFZ3-F1
#
_cell.length_a   1.000
_cell.length_b   1.000
_cell.length_c   1.000
_cell.angle_alpha   90.00
_cell.angle_beta   90.00
_cell.angle_gamma   90.00
#
_symmetry.space_group_name_H-M   'P 1'
#
loop_
_entity.id
_entity.type
_entity.pdbx_description
1 polymer ?
#
loop_
_entity_poly.entity_id
_entity_poly.type
_entity_poly.pdbx_seq_one_letter_code
_entity_poly.pdbx_strand_id
1 'polypeptide(L)'
;MDNSLGRRISELRERRGLSITQLAKLAGVSKSTLWDIENGKIMPTITTLWSIANALGVTFGELAPYDIVVKDGGIEVRLIERRHGREVYLMKLGRGGYRRAAPHGGNPLEEVYVVEGAMVTGCVENPQFVRRGKRAVFNGGLEHIYLGVAGETVALVVMRYGERFEESPPPARRAAPHFPRYRDLIDDVVSNELLSDLVSAVNTRQRPERESLAGDILTAELETLSGRLAVPQVVADNFKKVKGAGIERGSSTFESNIDAVRYFVYEPLHPGYAEQVVYVAYELYRRGVDRAVSVGCGPGIREAALREILGIEILCVEPTAVFRALSGYKTVDEIPSGAGAVISFGASHHIPNFLGEVSSRLREGGILIVSDEFIGEHHDEKSRALSLIQHHLTYLLDIPIKCCREALEFAYFYASRGRLRPALAFTAKAYIEVYEKIGDLSIGVEEAFLNFFYLELSALLLGVANIEERKTSVARFIDEAAEHGLRLLSHYKVYSTGPGKWGSGTHVLVFKKV
;
A
#
# COMPACT_ATOMS: atom_id res chain seq x y z
N MET A 1 10.18 -12.77 -38.96
CA MET A 1 9.74 -13.05 -37.58
C MET A 1 9.70 -14.56 -37.41
N ASP A 2 10.11 -15.07 -36.25
CA ASP A 2 10.02 -16.50 -35.96
C ASP A 2 8.54 -16.92 -35.92
N ASN A 3 8.11 -17.78 -36.86
CA ASN A 3 6.74 -18.33 -36.90
C ASN A 3 6.70 -19.76 -36.32
N SER A 4 7.63 -20.10 -35.42
CA SER A 4 7.65 -21.38 -34.73
C SER A 4 6.34 -21.66 -33.98
N LEU A 5 5.78 -20.66 -33.30
CA LEU A 5 4.52 -20.73 -32.56
C LEU A 5 3.32 -21.00 -33.47
N GLY A 6 3.16 -20.21 -34.53
CA GLY A 6 1.99 -20.31 -35.41
C GLY A 6 1.95 -21.67 -36.13
N ARG A 7 3.11 -22.16 -36.57
CA ARG A 7 3.25 -23.53 -37.12
C ARG A 7 2.88 -24.58 -36.08
N ARG A 8 3.36 -24.46 -34.85
CA ARG A 8 3.06 -25.41 -33.78
C ARG A 8 1.56 -25.48 -33.46
N ILE A 9 0.88 -24.34 -33.42
CA ILE A 9 -0.58 -24.26 -33.24
C ILE A 9 -1.28 -24.99 -34.41
N SER A 10 -0.91 -24.69 -35.66
CA SER A 10 -1.48 -25.34 -36.84
C SER A 10 -1.32 -26.85 -36.82
N GLU A 11 -0.12 -27.35 -36.49
CA GLU A 11 0.17 -28.78 -36.41
C GLU A 11 -0.66 -29.49 -35.33
N LEU A 12 -0.79 -28.89 -34.14
CA LEU A 12 -1.60 -29.47 -33.05
C LEU A 12 -3.09 -29.45 -33.38
N ARG A 13 -3.56 -28.37 -34.02
CA ARG A 13 -4.93 -28.24 -34.52
C ARG A 13 -5.26 -29.34 -35.52
N GLU A 14 -4.40 -29.53 -36.52
CA GLU A 14 -4.57 -30.54 -37.57
C GLU A 14 -4.48 -31.96 -37.01
N ARG A 15 -3.56 -32.23 -36.08
CA ARG A 15 -3.48 -33.51 -35.36
C ARG A 15 -4.77 -33.86 -34.61
N ARG A 16 -5.51 -32.85 -34.13
CA ARG A 16 -6.83 -33.04 -33.49
C ARG A 16 -8.01 -33.03 -34.46
N GLY A 17 -7.78 -32.92 -35.77
CA GLY A 17 -8.83 -32.88 -36.78
C GLY A 17 -9.72 -31.63 -36.69
N LEU A 18 -9.22 -30.54 -36.10
CA LEU A 18 -9.96 -29.30 -35.95
C LEU A 18 -9.73 -28.38 -37.16
N SER A 19 -10.81 -27.85 -37.72
CA SER A 19 -10.73 -26.69 -38.61
C SER A 19 -10.36 -25.44 -37.81
N ILE A 20 -9.81 -24.44 -38.49
CA ILE A 20 -9.49 -23.15 -37.87
C ILE A 20 -10.72 -22.50 -37.22
N THR A 21 -11.89 -22.63 -37.83
CA THR A 21 -13.16 -22.11 -37.27
C THR A 21 -13.54 -22.84 -35.98
N GLN A 22 -13.33 -24.16 -35.91
CA GLN A 22 -13.63 -24.95 -34.72
C GLN A 22 -12.68 -24.60 -33.57
N LEU A 23 -11.37 -24.53 -33.82
CA LEU A 23 -10.41 -24.14 -32.79
C LEU A 23 -10.66 -22.72 -32.29
N ALA A 24 -10.92 -21.77 -33.20
CA ALA A 24 -11.23 -20.38 -32.85
C ALA A 24 -12.44 -20.32 -31.90
N LYS A 25 -13.51 -21.07 -32.22
CA LYS A 25 -14.70 -21.16 -31.36
C LYS A 25 -14.40 -21.77 -30.00
N LEU A 26 -13.62 -22.85 -29.93
CA LEU A 26 -13.24 -23.51 -28.67
C LEU A 26 -12.34 -22.64 -27.79
N ALA A 27 -11.42 -21.89 -28.40
CA ALA A 27 -10.48 -21.01 -27.71
C ALA A 27 -11.08 -19.62 -27.40
N GLY A 28 -12.31 -19.33 -27.81
CA GLY A 28 -12.96 -18.04 -27.57
C GLY A 28 -12.31 -16.87 -28.31
N VAL A 29 -11.70 -17.12 -29.48
CA VAL A 29 -11.06 -16.08 -30.32
C VAL A 29 -11.70 -16.01 -31.69
N SER A 30 -11.53 -14.89 -32.39
CA SER A 30 -12.05 -14.76 -33.75
C SER A 30 -11.27 -15.66 -34.74
N LYS A 31 -11.93 -16.12 -35.80
CA LYS A 31 -11.29 -16.92 -36.86
C LYS A 31 -10.13 -16.18 -37.51
N SER A 32 -10.27 -14.88 -37.77
CA SER A 32 -9.21 -14.05 -38.34
C SER A 32 -8.02 -13.93 -37.39
N THR A 33 -8.27 -13.70 -36.09
CA THR A 33 -7.23 -13.66 -35.05
C THR A 33 -6.43 -14.96 -35.01
N LEU A 34 -7.10 -16.12 -34.95
CA LEU A 34 -6.41 -17.40 -34.95
C LEU A 34 -5.60 -17.64 -36.23
N TRP A 35 -6.14 -17.23 -37.38
CA TRP A 35 -5.43 -17.32 -38.66
C TRP A 35 -4.18 -16.43 -38.69
N ASP A 36 -4.27 -15.19 -38.22
CA ASP A 36 -3.14 -14.28 -38.12
C ASP A 36 -2.08 -14.82 -37.15
N ILE A 37 -2.47 -15.49 -36.06
CA ILE A 37 -1.56 -16.17 -35.14
C ILE A 37 -0.84 -17.35 -35.82
N GLU A 38 -1.57 -18.27 -36.48
CA GLU A 38 -0.99 -19.43 -37.17
C GLU A 38 -0.01 -19.03 -38.29
N ASN A 39 -0.24 -17.87 -38.91
CA ASN A 39 0.62 -17.30 -39.94
C ASN A 39 1.73 -16.38 -39.40
N GLY A 40 1.85 -16.22 -38.08
CA GLY A 40 2.88 -15.40 -37.44
C GLY A 40 2.74 -13.90 -37.71
N LYS A 41 1.54 -13.43 -38.08
CA LYS A 41 1.23 -12.02 -38.34
C LYS A 41 1.00 -11.23 -37.06
N ILE A 42 0.48 -11.89 -36.02
CA ILE A 42 0.28 -11.29 -34.70
C ILE A 42 0.82 -12.23 -33.62
N MET A 43 1.38 -11.64 -32.56
CA MET A 43 1.75 -12.39 -31.36
C MET A 43 0.52 -12.45 -30.43
N PRO A 44 0.04 -13.64 -30.04
CA PRO A 44 -1.09 -13.76 -29.13
C PRO A 44 -0.71 -13.27 -27.71
N THR A 45 -1.71 -12.80 -26.97
CA THR A 45 -1.54 -12.55 -25.53
C THR A 45 -1.37 -13.86 -24.78
N ILE A 46 -0.91 -13.78 -23.52
CA ILE A 46 -0.76 -14.96 -22.67
C ILE A 46 -2.11 -15.67 -22.47
N THR A 47 -3.17 -14.89 -22.26
CA THR A 47 -4.53 -15.39 -22.11
C THR A 47 -4.99 -16.14 -23.35
N THR A 48 -4.76 -15.57 -24.54
CA THR A 48 -5.08 -16.24 -25.81
C THR A 48 -4.31 -17.55 -25.98
N LEU A 49 -3.01 -17.58 -25.65
CA LEU A 49 -2.20 -18.79 -25.73
C LEU A 49 -2.70 -19.90 -24.81
N TRP A 50 -3.03 -19.58 -23.56
CA TRP A 50 -3.61 -20.53 -22.62
C TRP A 50 -4.98 -21.05 -23.09
N SER A 51 -5.85 -20.18 -23.62
CA SER A 51 -7.13 -20.59 -24.19
C SER A 51 -6.95 -21.53 -25.39
N ILE A 52 -5.98 -21.25 -26.27
CA ILE A 52 -5.64 -22.12 -27.40
C ILE A 52 -5.10 -23.46 -26.89
N ALA A 53 -4.20 -23.47 -25.91
CA ALA A 53 -3.64 -24.68 -25.31
C ALA A 53 -4.74 -25.56 -24.69
N ASN A 54 -5.63 -24.94 -23.89
CA ASN A 54 -6.79 -25.60 -23.29
C ASN A 54 -7.74 -26.18 -24.35
N ALA A 55 -8.07 -25.42 -25.40
CA ALA A 55 -8.92 -25.88 -26.50
C ALA A 55 -8.27 -27.03 -27.31
N LEU A 56 -6.94 -26.96 -27.46
CA LEU A 56 -6.11 -28.02 -28.01
C LEU A 56 -5.79 -29.11 -26.99
N GLY A 57 -6.36 -29.08 -25.77
CA GLY A 57 -6.11 -30.00 -24.66
C GLY A 57 -4.65 -30.40 -24.47
N VAL A 58 -3.74 -29.45 -24.65
CA VAL A 58 -2.31 -29.56 -24.38
C VAL A 58 -1.93 -28.55 -23.29
N THR A 59 -0.78 -28.75 -22.68
CA THR A 59 -0.17 -27.79 -21.74
C THR A 59 0.39 -26.57 -22.50
N PHE A 60 0.62 -25.45 -21.79
CA PHE A 60 1.19 -24.26 -22.42
C PHE A 60 2.59 -24.53 -22.96
N GLY A 61 3.44 -25.28 -22.24
CA GLY A 61 4.76 -25.63 -22.76
C GLY A 61 4.71 -26.57 -23.97
N GLU A 62 3.68 -27.42 -24.11
CA GLU A 62 3.39 -28.19 -25.34
C GLU A 62 3.08 -27.32 -26.56
N LEU A 63 2.53 -26.13 -26.32
CA LEU A 63 2.21 -25.14 -27.34
C LEU A 63 3.38 -24.18 -27.62
N ALA A 64 4.03 -23.65 -26.56
CA ALA A 64 4.99 -22.56 -26.63
C ALA A 64 6.46 -23.05 -26.65
N PRO A 65 7.29 -22.59 -27.61
CA PRO A 65 8.74 -22.79 -27.56
C PRO A 65 9.42 -22.01 -26.41
N TYR A 66 10.61 -22.46 -26.01
CA TYR A 66 11.38 -21.92 -24.87
C TYR A 66 11.73 -20.42 -24.98
N ASP A 67 11.85 -19.88 -26.18
CA ASP A 67 12.31 -18.50 -26.39
C ASP A 67 11.17 -17.48 -26.51
N ILE A 68 9.92 -17.89 -26.32
CA ILE A 68 8.80 -16.94 -26.37
C ILE A 68 8.68 -16.18 -25.06
N VAL A 69 8.79 -14.86 -25.19
CA VAL A 69 8.42 -13.89 -24.14
C VAL A 69 7.06 -13.33 -24.50
N VAL A 70 6.06 -13.64 -23.68
CA VAL A 70 4.71 -13.11 -23.85
C VAL A 70 4.53 -11.89 -22.96
N LYS A 71 4.14 -10.76 -23.55
CA LYS A 71 3.87 -9.51 -22.85
C LYS A 71 2.40 -9.13 -22.98
N ASP A 72 1.75 -8.84 -21.86
CA ASP A 72 0.35 -8.45 -21.83
C ASP A 72 0.08 -7.61 -20.57
N GLY A 73 -0.53 -6.42 -20.70
CA GLY A 73 -1.00 -5.64 -19.54
C GLY A 73 0.04 -5.37 -18.42
N GLY A 74 1.31 -5.18 -18.75
CA GLY A 74 2.39 -5.00 -17.76
C GLY A 74 2.92 -6.30 -17.16
N ILE A 75 2.54 -7.45 -17.71
CA ILE A 75 2.98 -8.78 -17.30
C ILE A 75 3.88 -9.35 -18.40
N GLU A 76 5.03 -9.89 -18.02
CA GLU A 76 5.95 -10.62 -18.90
C GLU A 76 6.08 -12.05 -18.40
N VAL A 77 5.85 -13.04 -19.27
CA VAL A 77 6.05 -14.45 -18.94
C VAL A 77 6.93 -15.13 -19.98
N ARG A 78 7.90 -15.90 -19.51
CA ARG A 78 8.82 -16.68 -20.32
C ARG A 78 8.91 -18.12 -19.81
N LEU A 79 8.75 -19.10 -20.68
CA LEU A 79 9.03 -20.50 -20.36
C LEU A 79 10.55 -20.70 -20.21
N ILE A 80 11.00 -21.18 -19.04
CA ILE A 80 12.41 -21.50 -18.79
C ILE A 80 12.70 -22.95 -19.15
N GLU A 81 11.87 -23.89 -18.69
CA GLU A 81 12.14 -25.32 -18.80
C GLU A 81 10.82 -26.11 -18.80
N ARG A 82 10.81 -27.24 -19.50
CA ARG A 82 9.73 -28.22 -19.47
C ARG A 82 10.30 -29.63 -19.54
N ARG A 83 10.11 -30.39 -18.46
CA ARG A 83 10.59 -31.77 -18.38
C ARG A 83 9.75 -32.60 -17.41
N HIS A 84 9.43 -33.84 -17.78
CA HIS A 84 8.77 -34.83 -16.93
C HIS A 84 7.49 -34.33 -16.23
N GLY A 85 6.55 -33.73 -16.99
CA GLY A 85 5.30 -33.21 -16.43
C GLY A 85 5.49 -32.00 -15.50
N ARG A 86 6.60 -31.28 -15.66
CA ARG A 86 6.85 -30.00 -14.99
C ARG A 86 7.14 -28.92 -16.01
N GLU A 87 6.64 -27.73 -15.74
CA GLU A 87 6.92 -26.51 -16.51
C GLU A 87 7.37 -25.42 -15.55
N VAL A 88 8.40 -24.67 -15.92
CA VAL A 88 8.95 -23.56 -15.13
C VAL A 88 8.89 -22.30 -15.95
N TYR A 89 8.29 -21.25 -15.38
CA TYR A 89 8.13 -19.95 -16.00
C TYR A 89 8.81 -18.87 -15.18
N LEU A 90 9.47 -17.93 -15.85
CA LEU A 90 9.81 -16.62 -15.27
C LEU A 90 8.65 -15.67 -15.54
N MET A 91 8.06 -15.15 -14.47
CA MET A 91 7.02 -14.13 -14.52
C MET A 91 7.56 -12.82 -13.96
N LYS A 92 7.33 -11.72 -14.67
CA LYS A 92 7.53 -10.36 -14.18
C LYS A 92 6.21 -9.61 -14.22
N LEU A 93 5.86 -8.99 -13.10
CA LEU A 93 4.72 -8.10 -12.97
C LEU A 93 5.26 -6.69 -12.81
N GLY A 94 4.88 -5.78 -13.71
CA GLY A 94 5.08 -4.35 -13.51
C GLY A 94 4.24 -3.83 -12.34
N ARG A 95 4.26 -2.51 -12.13
CA ARG A 95 3.49 -1.87 -11.06
C ARG A 95 2.01 -2.16 -11.15
N GLY A 96 1.46 -2.78 -10.10
CA GLY A 96 0.07 -3.22 -10.08
C GLY A 96 -0.23 -4.30 -11.13
N GLY A 97 0.79 -5.01 -11.62
CA GLY A 97 0.58 -6.08 -12.59
C GLY A 97 -0.39 -7.10 -12.01
N TYR A 98 -1.55 -7.22 -12.65
CA TYR A 98 -2.67 -8.04 -12.20
C TYR A 98 -3.09 -9.00 -13.31
N ARG A 99 -3.09 -10.29 -12.99
CA ARG A 99 -3.60 -11.34 -13.85
C ARG A 99 -4.59 -12.19 -13.09
N ARG A 100 -5.80 -12.31 -13.62
CA ARG A 100 -6.76 -13.36 -13.27
C ARG A 100 -6.70 -14.44 -14.32
N ALA A 101 -6.44 -15.68 -13.91
CA ALA A 101 -6.19 -16.81 -14.78
C ALA A 101 -7.32 -17.83 -14.66
N ALA A 102 -7.84 -18.24 -15.82
CA ALA A 102 -8.78 -19.35 -15.91
C ALA A 102 -8.09 -20.68 -15.53
N PRO A 103 -8.86 -21.67 -15.03
CA PRO A 103 -8.39 -23.03 -14.78
C PRO A 103 -7.46 -23.56 -15.88
N HIS A 104 -6.27 -23.99 -15.47
CA HIS A 104 -5.32 -24.63 -16.38
C HIS A 104 -5.73 -26.08 -16.65
N GLY A 105 -5.65 -26.49 -17.93
CA GLY A 105 -5.87 -27.88 -18.31
C GLY A 105 -4.92 -28.84 -17.59
N GLY A 106 -5.40 -30.03 -17.24
CA GLY A 106 -4.61 -31.03 -16.52
C GLY A 106 -4.49 -30.79 -15.00
N ASN A 107 -5.17 -29.76 -14.45
CA ASN A 107 -5.26 -29.45 -13.03
C ASN A 107 -3.88 -29.48 -12.32
N PRO A 108 -2.90 -28.68 -12.78
CA PRO A 108 -1.56 -28.70 -12.21
C PRO A 108 -1.57 -28.18 -10.77
N LEU A 109 -0.66 -28.71 -9.96
CA LEU A 109 -0.21 -28.03 -8.75
C LEU A 109 0.72 -26.89 -9.17
N GLU A 110 0.40 -25.67 -8.76
CA GLU A 110 1.23 -24.51 -9.00
C GLU A 110 2.04 -24.15 -7.77
N GLU A 111 3.33 -23.89 -7.97
CA GLU A 111 4.22 -23.35 -6.97
C GLU A 111 4.79 -22.02 -7.46
N VAL A 112 4.54 -20.94 -6.73
CA VAL A 112 5.00 -19.59 -7.10
C VAL A 112 6.08 -19.17 -6.11
N TYR A 113 7.31 -19.01 -6.59
CA TYR A 113 8.46 -18.57 -5.81
C TYR A 113 8.77 -17.10 -6.12
N VAL A 114 8.65 -16.22 -5.13
CA VAL A 114 8.94 -14.79 -5.33
C VAL A 114 10.43 -14.54 -5.22
N VAL A 115 11.02 -14.05 -6.31
CA VAL A 115 12.45 -13.72 -6.44
C VAL A 115 12.71 -12.26 -6.05
N GLU A 116 11.82 -11.35 -6.46
CA GLU A 116 11.89 -9.91 -6.15
C GLU A 116 10.49 -9.35 -5.87
N GLY A 117 10.41 -8.34 -5.02
CA GLY A 117 9.15 -7.73 -4.61
C GLY A 117 8.31 -8.61 -3.68
N ALA A 118 6.99 -8.42 -3.75
CA ALA A 118 5.98 -9.20 -3.04
C ALA A 118 4.71 -9.28 -3.90
N MET A 119 3.94 -10.36 -3.75
CA MET A 119 2.70 -10.55 -4.50
C MET A 119 1.61 -11.21 -3.68
N VAL A 120 0.39 -11.06 -4.16
CA VAL A 120 -0.75 -11.89 -3.79
C VAL A 120 -1.00 -12.87 -4.94
N THR A 121 -1.10 -14.16 -4.63
CA THR A 121 -1.31 -15.22 -5.62
C THR A 121 -2.06 -16.41 -5.05
N GLY A 122 -2.59 -17.27 -5.91
CA GLY A 122 -3.37 -18.45 -5.54
C GLY A 122 -4.82 -18.32 -5.95
N CYS A 123 -5.63 -19.30 -5.53
CA CYS A 123 -7.04 -19.38 -5.88
C CYS A 123 -7.78 -18.12 -5.41
N VAL A 124 -8.74 -17.65 -6.20
CA VAL A 124 -9.52 -16.43 -5.90
C VAL A 124 -10.17 -16.50 -4.50
N GLU A 125 -10.64 -17.69 -4.11
CA GLU A 125 -11.29 -17.91 -2.81
C GLU A 125 -10.31 -17.99 -1.63
N ASN A 126 -9.03 -18.30 -1.88
CA ASN A 126 -8.02 -18.48 -0.85
C ASN A 126 -6.65 -17.92 -1.31
N PRO A 127 -6.55 -16.60 -1.48
CA PRO A 127 -5.32 -15.97 -1.93
C PRO A 127 -4.25 -16.01 -0.84
N GLN A 128 -2.99 -16.09 -1.28
CA GLN A 128 -1.80 -16.13 -0.44
C GLN A 128 -0.93 -14.92 -0.71
N PHE A 129 -0.59 -14.18 0.34
CA PHE A 129 0.46 -13.18 0.28
C PHE A 129 1.84 -13.86 0.35
N VAL A 130 2.74 -13.51 -0.57
CA VAL A 130 4.08 -14.09 -0.70
C VAL A 130 5.10 -12.99 -0.90
N ARG A 131 6.08 -12.93 -0.01
CA ARG A 131 7.24 -12.03 -0.11
C ARG A 131 8.44 -12.72 -0.74
N ARG A 132 9.42 -11.93 -1.20
CA ARG A 132 10.73 -12.41 -1.65
C ARG A 132 11.29 -13.54 -0.78
N GLY A 133 11.77 -14.60 -1.45
CA GLY A 133 12.39 -15.78 -0.85
C GLY A 133 11.38 -16.77 -0.24
N LYS A 134 10.08 -16.55 -0.43
CA LYS A 134 9.01 -17.46 0.00
C LYS A 134 8.25 -17.99 -1.23
N ARG A 135 7.40 -18.99 -0.97
CA ARG A 135 6.56 -19.61 -2.00
C ARG A 135 5.10 -19.74 -1.58
N ALA A 136 4.19 -19.69 -2.55
CA ALA A 136 2.82 -20.19 -2.44
C ALA A 136 2.68 -21.51 -3.19
N VAL A 137 1.72 -22.32 -2.76
CA VAL A 137 1.33 -23.56 -3.43
C VAL A 137 -0.19 -23.63 -3.49
N PHE A 138 -0.77 -23.88 -4.66
CA PHE A 138 -2.22 -23.93 -4.88
C PHE A 138 -2.59 -24.77 -6.11
N ASN A 139 -3.88 -25.08 -6.26
CA ASN A 139 -4.38 -25.80 -7.42
C ASN A 139 -4.58 -24.86 -8.63
N GLY A 140 -3.70 -24.94 -9.62
CA GLY A 140 -3.79 -24.17 -10.87
C GLY A 140 -4.95 -24.60 -11.78
N GLY A 141 -5.61 -25.73 -11.49
CA GLY A 141 -6.86 -26.12 -12.12
C GLY A 141 -8.10 -25.40 -11.57
N LEU A 142 -7.93 -24.48 -10.61
CA LEU A 142 -8.97 -23.55 -10.18
C LEU A 142 -8.69 -22.15 -10.73
N GLU A 143 -9.70 -21.29 -10.69
CA GLU A 143 -9.51 -19.87 -10.99
C GLU A 143 -8.57 -19.24 -9.96
N HIS A 144 -7.52 -18.59 -10.43
CA HIS A 144 -6.44 -18.08 -9.57
C HIS A 144 -5.89 -16.75 -10.09
N ILE A 145 -5.08 -16.09 -9.26
CA ILE A 145 -4.57 -14.76 -9.55
C ILE A 145 -3.06 -14.62 -9.36
N TYR A 146 -2.51 -13.59 -9.98
CA TYR A 146 -1.17 -13.06 -9.74
C TYR A 146 -1.28 -11.54 -9.67
N LEU A 147 -1.00 -10.96 -8.51
CA LEU A 147 -1.11 -9.52 -8.27
C LEU A 147 0.14 -9.02 -7.57
N GLY A 148 0.92 -8.15 -8.21
CA GLY A 148 2.05 -7.48 -7.56
C GLY A 148 1.56 -6.59 -6.40
N VAL A 149 2.21 -6.69 -5.24
CA VAL A 149 1.96 -5.80 -4.10
C VAL A 149 2.82 -4.57 -4.28
N ALA A 150 2.28 -3.65 -5.08
CA ALA A 150 2.97 -2.45 -5.53
C ALA A 150 4.36 -2.75 -6.14
N GLY A 151 5.04 -1.71 -6.65
CA GLY A 151 6.33 -1.87 -7.34
C GLY A 151 6.40 -2.96 -8.42
N GLU A 152 7.61 -3.33 -8.81
CA GLU A 152 7.83 -4.48 -9.71
C GLU A 152 7.98 -5.77 -8.90
N THR A 153 7.50 -6.89 -9.45
CA THR A 153 7.61 -8.22 -8.85
C THR A 153 8.16 -9.21 -9.86
N VAL A 154 9.10 -10.05 -9.42
CA VAL A 154 9.64 -11.15 -10.22
C VAL A 154 9.40 -12.46 -9.49
N ALA A 155 8.85 -13.45 -10.19
CA ALA A 155 8.56 -14.77 -9.63
C ALA A 155 8.90 -15.91 -10.61
N LEU A 156 9.22 -17.08 -10.06
CA LEU A 156 9.23 -18.34 -10.78
C LEU A 156 7.90 -19.06 -10.54
N VAL A 157 7.20 -19.44 -11.60
CA VAL A 157 5.97 -20.23 -11.53
C VAL A 157 6.30 -21.64 -12.00
N VAL A 158 6.11 -22.63 -11.13
CA VAL A 158 6.34 -24.03 -11.42
C VAL A 158 5.00 -24.75 -11.47
N MET A 159 4.67 -25.34 -12.61
CA MET A 159 3.49 -26.16 -12.78
C MET A 159 3.88 -27.64 -12.72
N ARG A 160 3.20 -28.42 -11.88
CA ARG A 160 3.41 -29.87 -11.73
C ARG A 160 2.11 -30.61 -12.04
N TYR A 161 2.13 -31.45 -13.06
CA TYR A 161 0.95 -32.20 -13.49
C TYR A 161 0.87 -33.57 -12.80
N GLY A 162 -0.36 -34.04 -12.50
CA GLY A 162 -0.61 -35.38 -11.97
C GLY A 162 -0.56 -35.53 -10.44
N GLU A 163 -0.50 -34.42 -9.70
CA GLU A 163 -0.48 -34.42 -8.23
C GLU A 163 -1.82 -33.97 -7.64
N ARG A 164 -2.22 -34.56 -6.52
CA ARG A 164 -3.44 -34.15 -5.79
C ARG A 164 -3.10 -33.07 -4.76
N PHE A 165 -3.92 -32.04 -4.72
CA PHE A 165 -3.86 -30.98 -3.72
C PHE A 165 -5.20 -30.90 -3.02
N GLU A 166 -5.19 -30.93 -1.68
CA GLU A 166 -6.36 -30.66 -0.87
C GLU A 166 -6.28 -29.24 -0.32
N GLU A 167 -7.28 -28.43 -0.64
CA GLU A 167 -7.44 -27.11 -0.04
C GLU A 167 -7.99 -27.23 1.37
N SER A 168 -7.43 -26.44 2.28
CA SER A 168 -8.02 -26.27 3.60
C SER A 168 -9.10 -25.20 3.53
N PRO A 169 -10.34 -25.47 3.99
CA PRO A 169 -11.40 -24.47 3.99
C PRO A 169 -11.05 -23.30 4.93
N PRO A 170 -11.54 -22.08 4.63
CA PRO A 170 -11.38 -20.95 5.53
C PRO A 170 -12.13 -21.22 6.84
N PRO A 171 -11.60 -20.77 7.99
CA PRO A 171 -12.23 -21.08 9.28
C PRO A 171 -13.46 -20.19 9.53
N ALA A 172 -14.44 -20.73 10.25
CA ALA A 172 -15.73 -20.09 10.49
C ALA A 172 -15.68 -18.87 11.44
N ARG A 173 -16.64 -17.97 11.24
CA ARG A 173 -16.85 -16.66 11.88
C ARG A 173 -16.92 -16.69 13.41
N ARG A 174 -16.23 -15.73 14.05
CA ARG A 174 -16.53 -15.19 15.40
C ARG A 174 -16.19 -13.70 15.42
N ALA A 175 -16.91 -12.91 16.22
CA ALA A 175 -16.73 -11.45 16.29
C ALA A 175 -15.29 -11.05 16.67
N ALA A 176 -14.77 -10.01 16.03
CA ALA A 176 -13.51 -9.38 16.39
C ALA A 176 -13.57 -8.76 17.79
N PRO A 177 -12.49 -8.82 18.58
CA PRO A 177 -12.45 -8.16 19.89
C PRO A 177 -12.41 -6.63 19.72
N HIS A 178 -13.29 -5.92 20.43
CA HIS A 178 -13.24 -4.47 20.56
C HIS A 178 -12.36 -4.10 21.76
N PHE A 179 -11.44 -3.15 21.60
CA PHE A 179 -10.68 -2.57 22.71
C PHE A 179 -11.10 -1.11 22.96
N PRO A 180 -11.00 -0.60 24.21
CA PRO A 180 -11.23 0.82 24.49
C PRO A 180 -10.17 1.68 23.79
N ARG A 181 -10.62 2.72 23.06
CA ARG A 181 -9.70 3.67 22.41
C ARG A 181 -9.15 4.65 23.44
N TYR A 182 -7.83 4.85 23.43
CA TYR A 182 -7.14 5.84 24.25
C TYR A 182 -6.75 7.04 23.37
N ARG A 183 -6.93 8.25 23.89
CA ARG A 183 -6.49 9.48 23.24
C ARG A 183 -6.15 10.51 24.31
N ASP A 184 -5.03 11.22 24.15
CA ASP A 184 -4.72 12.37 25.01
C ASP A 184 -5.59 13.57 24.63
N LEU A 185 -5.82 14.50 25.56
CA LEU A 185 -6.52 15.77 25.31
C LEU A 185 -5.54 16.94 25.52
N ILE A 186 -5.86 18.09 24.93
CA ILE A 186 -5.13 19.35 25.18
C ILE A 186 -5.97 20.20 26.14
N ASP A 187 -5.54 20.31 27.40
CA ASP A 187 -6.29 21.01 28.45
C ASP A 187 -5.83 22.47 28.69
N ASP A 188 -4.81 22.93 27.96
CA ASP A 188 -4.25 24.27 28.11
C ASP A 188 -5.07 25.35 27.40
N VAL A 189 -5.08 26.56 27.99
CA VAL A 189 -5.68 27.74 27.37
C VAL A 189 -4.78 28.25 26.24
N VAL A 190 -5.32 28.32 25.03
CA VAL A 190 -4.63 28.83 23.84
C VAL A 190 -5.21 30.18 23.45
N SER A 191 -4.38 31.23 23.34
CA SER A 191 -4.87 32.56 22.95
C SER A 191 -5.03 32.76 21.44
N ASN A 192 -4.38 31.93 20.62
CA ASN A 192 -4.61 31.91 19.17
C ASN A 192 -6.02 31.36 18.89
N GLU A 193 -6.90 32.18 18.35
CA GLU A 193 -8.32 31.86 18.18
C GLU A 193 -8.57 30.64 17.28
N LEU A 194 -7.84 30.52 16.17
CA LEU A 194 -7.99 29.39 15.24
C LEU A 194 -7.48 28.09 15.86
N LEU A 195 -6.31 28.12 16.50
CA LEU A 195 -5.79 26.95 17.21
C LEU A 195 -6.70 26.56 18.39
N SER A 196 -7.25 27.53 19.13
CA SER A 196 -8.18 27.26 20.22
C SER A 196 -9.46 26.58 19.74
N ASP A 197 -10.03 27.02 18.61
CA ASP A 197 -11.20 26.39 17.99
C ASP A 197 -10.88 24.95 17.55
N LEU A 198 -9.77 24.74 16.86
CA LEU A 198 -9.33 23.41 16.42
C LEU A 198 -9.05 22.46 17.60
N VAL A 199 -8.43 22.94 18.68
CA VAL A 199 -8.22 22.17 19.92
C VAL A 199 -9.57 21.76 20.53
N SER A 200 -10.53 22.70 20.60
CA SER A 200 -11.88 22.42 21.09
C SER A 200 -12.58 21.34 20.25
N ALA A 201 -12.53 21.48 18.92
CA ALA A 201 -13.08 20.52 17.96
C ALA A 201 -12.47 19.11 18.13
N VAL A 202 -11.14 19.04 18.26
CA VAL A 202 -10.36 17.81 18.51
C VAL A 202 -10.78 17.13 19.81
N ASN A 203 -10.85 17.88 20.91
CA ASN A 203 -11.16 17.36 22.25
C ASN A 203 -12.62 16.90 22.36
N THR A 204 -13.56 17.65 21.77
CA THR A 204 -15.01 17.39 21.88
C THR A 204 -15.56 16.51 20.76
N ARG A 205 -14.77 16.26 19.70
CA ARG A 205 -15.19 15.62 18.44
C ARG A 205 -16.37 16.32 17.79
N GLN A 206 -16.35 17.65 17.83
CA GLN A 206 -17.31 18.51 17.15
C GLN A 206 -16.61 19.21 15.99
N ARG A 207 -17.41 19.72 15.04
CA ARG A 207 -16.86 20.49 13.93
C ARG A 207 -16.26 21.79 14.46
N PRO A 208 -15.11 22.23 13.94
CA PRO A 208 -14.60 23.56 14.22
C PRO A 208 -15.56 24.62 13.67
N GLU A 209 -15.64 25.76 14.34
CA GLU A 209 -16.48 26.88 13.92
C GLU A 209 -15.83 27.70 12.81
N ARG A 210 -14.50 27.74 12.76
CA ARG A 210 -13.72 28.55 11.83
C ARG A 210 -13.26 27.74 10.63
N GLU A 211 -13.42 28.33 9.46
CA GLU A 211 -12.91 27.76 8.21
C GLU A 211 -11.38 27.77 8.20
N SER A 212 -10.78 26.61 7.91
CA SER A 212 -9.35 26.43 7.69
C SER A 212 -9.10 25.10 6.98
N LEU A 213 -7.90 24.92 6.41
CA LEU A 213 -7.52 23.64 5.80
C LEU A 213 -7.57 22.49 6.81
N ALA A 214 -7.03 22.68 8.02
CA ALA A 214 -7.13 21.67 9.08
C ALA A 214 -8.58 21.41 9.49
N GLY A 215 -9.42 22.45 9.54
CA GLY A 215 -10.81 22.33 9.92
C GLY A 215 -11.67 21.59 8.90
N ASP A 216 -11.44 21.79 7.61
CA ASP A 216 -12.09 21.04 6.52
C ASP A 216 -11.74 19.55 6.58
N ILE A 217 -10.46 19.22 6.72
CA ILE A 217 -9.99 17.83 6.86
C ILE A 217 -10.56 17.20 8.13
N LEU A 218 -10.51 17.89 9.27
CA LEU A 218 -11.08 17.40 10.54
C LEU A 218 -12.59 17.16 10.42
N THR A 219 -13.31 18.06 9.76
CA THR A 219 -14.75 17.91 9.54
C THR A 219 -15.04 16.66 8.71
N ALA A 220 -14.36 16.48 7.58
CA ALA A 220 -14.53 15.29 6.74
C ALA A 220 -14.20 13.98 7.47
N GLU A 221 -13.15 14.00 8.31
CA GLU A 221 -12.78 12.87 9.17
C GLU A 221 -13.90 12.55 10.17
N LEU A 222 -14.38 13.54 10.93
CA LEU A 222 -15.44 13.35 11.94
C LEU A 222 -16.75 12.84 11.31
N GLU A 223 -17.13 13.36 10.14
CA GLU A 223 -18.29 12.87 9.39
C GLU A 223 -18.11 11.39 9.00
N THR A 224 -16.94 11.05 8.47
CA THR A 224 -16.60 9.69 8.05
C THR A 224 -16.66 8.70 9.22
N LEU A 225 -16.02 9.05 10.34
CA LEU A 225 -16.04 8.24 11.56
C LEU A 225 -17.43 8.15 12.21
N SER A 226 -18.33 9.10 11.93
CA SER A 226 -19.74 9.02 12.33
C SER A 226 -20.61 8.13 11.44
N GLY A 227 -20.03 7.55 10.38
CA GLY A 227 -20.69 6.62 9.46
C GLY A 227 -21.09 7.22 8.11
N ARG A 228 -20.77 8.50 7.84
CA ARG A 228 -21.06 9.17 6.56
C ARG A 228 -19.76 9.56 5.87
N LEU A 229 -19.40 8.82 4.81
CA LEU A 229 -18.19 9.11 4.02
C LEU A 229 -18.19 10.58 3.55
N ALA A 230 -17.10 11.28 3.84
CA ALA A 230 -16.88 12.65 3.44
C ALA A 230 -15.42 12.83 2.99
N VAL A 231 -15.22 13.62 1.94
CA VAL A 231 -13.92 13.88 1.33
C VAL A 231 -13.64 15.38 1.46
N PRO A 232 -12.50 15.79 2.05
CA PRO A 232 -12.17 17.20 2.19
C PRO A 232 -11.81 17.84 0.84
N GLN A 233 -12.02 19.15 0.72
CA GLN A 233 -11.86 19.90 -0.52
C GLN A 233 -10.43 19.79 -1.09
N VAL A 234 -9.42 19.65 -0.22
CA VAL A 234 -8.01 19.49 -0.62
C VAL A 234 -7.78 18.28 -1.52
N VAL A 235 -8.57 17.20 -1.40
CA VAL A 235 -8.47 16.02 -2.28
C VAL A 235 -8.84 16.39 -3.71
N ALA A 236 -9.91 17.17 -3.90
CA ALA A 236 -10.31 17.64 -5.22
C ALA A 236 -9.28 18.63 -5.81
N ASP A 237 -8.65 19.46 -4.97
CA ASP A 237 -7.64 20.41 -5.41
C ASP A 237 -6.34 19.69 -5.83
N ASN A 238 -5.89 18.71 -5.06
CA ASN A 238 -4.73 17.89 -5.41
C ASN A 238 -4.98 17.03 -6.65
N PHE A 239 -6.19 16.50 -6.82
CA PHE A 239 -6.59 15.82 -8.04
C PHE A 239 -6.45 16.72 -9.28
N LYS A 240 -6.88 17.98 -9.20
CA LYS A 240 -6.70 18.96 -10.29
C LYS A 240 -5.22 19.25 -10.56
N LYS A 241 -4.40 19.42 -9.51
CA LYS A 241 -2.94 19.64 -9.65
C LYS A 241 -2.28 18.49 -10.39
N VAL A 242 -2.55 17.25 -10.00
CA VAL A 242 -2.00 16.04 -10.64
C VAL A 242 -2.41 15.96 -12.11
N LYS A 243 -3.69 16.17 -12.43
CA LYS A 243 -4.16 16.16 -13.83
C LYS A 243 -3.51 17.24 -14.70
N GLY A 244 -3.19 18.40 -14.12
CA GLY A 244 -2.54 19.50 -14.85
C GLY A 244 -1.04 19.34 -15.04
N ALA A 245 -0.38 18.50 -14.24
CA ALA A 245 1.09 18.49 -14.14
C ALA A 245 1.81 17.53 -15.11
N GLY A 246 1.11 16.69 -15.88
CA GLY A 246 1.70 15.85 -16.93
C GLY A 246 2.91 15.02 -16.47
N ILE A 247 2.89 14.55 -15.22
CA ILE A 247 4.09 14.13 -14.48
C ILE A 247 4.67 12.84 -15.06
N GLU A 248 5.92 12.91 -15.50
CA GLU A 248 6.72 11.73 -15.81
C GLU A 248 7.27 11.09 -14.52
N ARG A 249 7.28 9.75 -14.47
CA ARG A 249 7.59 8.97 -13.27
C ARG A 249 9.06 9.15 -12.85
N GLY A 250 9.28 9.47 -11.57
CA GLY A 250 10.60 9.66 -10.96
C GLY A 250 11.32 8.36 -10.51
N SER A 251 12.56 8.54 -10.06
CA SER A 251 13.61 7.53 -9.89
C SER A 251 13.88 7.09 -8.43
N SER A 252 13.06 7.50 -7.45
CA SER A 252 13.29 7.17 -6.04
C SER A 252 12.74 5.80 -5.62
N THR A 253 13.22 5.24 -4.50
CA THR A 253 12.76 3.94 -3.98
C THR A 253 11.34 3.98 -3.44
N PHE A 254 10.96 5.06 -2.75
CA PHE A 254 9.58 5.28 -2.32
C PHE A 254 8.65 5.35 -3.53
N GLU A 255 9.03 6.13 -4.55
CA GLU A 255 8.28 6.18 -5.81
C GLU A 255 8.27 4.84 -6.52
N SER A 256 9.29 3.97 -6.32
CA SER A 256 9.34 2.62 -6.90
C SER A 256 8.31 1.66 -6.31
N ASN A 257 8.03 1.77 -5.01
CA ASN A 257 7.21 0.81 -4.27
C ASN A 257 5.84 1.36 -3.89
N ILE A 258 5.66 2.67 -3.73
CA ILE A 258 4.39 3.31 -3.36
C ILE A 258 3.97 4.27 -4.47
N ASP A 259 2.67 4.29 -4.77
CA ASP A 259 2.08 5.21 -5.75
C ASP A 259 2.04 6.64 -5.19
N ALA A 260 3.17 7.36 -5.33
CA ALA A 260 3.33 8.72 -4.81
C ALA A 260 2.27 9.71 -5.35
N VAL A 261 1.77 9.50 -6.57
CA VAL A 261 0.72 10.34 -7.16
C VAL A 261 -0.61 10.11 -6.44
N ARG A 262 -0.98 8.84 -6.22
CA ARG A 262 -2.17 8.49 -5.45
C ARG A 262 -2.05 8.94 -4.00
N TYR A 263 -0.87 8.77 -3.40
CA TYR A 263 -0.56 9.27 -2.06
C TYR A 263 -0.80 10.79 -1.98
N PHE A 264 -0.28 11.56 -2.93
CA PHE A 264 -0.46 13.01 -2.98
C PHE A 264 -1.93 13.46 -2.93
N VAL A 265 -2.83 12.68 -3.52
CA VAL A 265 -4.25 13.02 -3.58
C VAL A 265 -5.01 12.56 -2.34
N TYR A 266 -4.75 11.36 -1.84
CA TYR A 266 -5.64 10.70 -0.88
C TYR A 266 -5.11 10.57 0.55
N GLU A 267 -3.85 10.94 0.81
CA GLU A 267 -3.29 10.97 2.17
C GLU A 267 -4.16 11.75 3.19
N PRO A 268 -4.84 12.87 2.84
CA PRO A 268 -5.73 13.58 3.78
C PRO A 268 -6.95 12.78 4.26
N LEU A 269 -7.25 11.62 3.66
CA LEU A 269 -8.33 10.74 4.10
C LEU A 269 -7.93 9.84 5.28
N HIS A 270 -6.65 9.84 5.65
CA HIS A 270 -6.14 9.04 6.75
C HIS A 270 -6.75 9.49 8.10
N PRO A 271 -7.32 8.60 8.91
CA PRO A 271 -7.83 9.00 10.23
C PRO A 271 -6.72 9.53 11.14
N GLY A 272 -6.99 10.60 11.88
CA GLY A 272 -6.02 11.33 12.68
C GLY A 272 -5.15 12.30 11.87
N TYR A 273 -5.42 12.55 10.58
CA TYR A 273 -4.59 13.44 9.76
C TYR A 273 -4.60 14.87 10.27
N ALA A 274 -5.78 15.46 10.44
CA ALA A 274 -5.91 16.83 10.95
C ALA A 274 -5.54 16.92 12.42
N GLU A 275 -5.84 15.89 13.21
CA GLU A 275 -5.52 15.86 14.63
C GLU A 275 -4.00 15.99 14.87
N GLN A 276 -3.18 15.29 14.09
CA GLN A 276 -1.72 15.44 14.12
C GLN A 276 -1.29 16.91 13.98
N VAL A 277 -1.86 17.63 13.01
CA VAL A 277 -1.55 19.04 12.76
C VAL A 277 -1.88 19.89 13.99
N VAL A 278 -3.03 19.66 14.64
CA VAL A 278 -3.45 20.43 15.83
C VAL A 278 -2.49 20.22 16.99
N TYR A 279 -2.07 18.99 17.26
CA TYR A 279 -1.10 18.69 18.33
C TYR A 279 0.29 19.27 18.06
N VAL A 280 0.77 19.18 16.81
CA VAL A 280 2.04 19.79 16.41
C VAL A 280 1.96 21.31 16.49
N ALA A 281 0.86 21.93 16.02
CA ALA A 281 0.64 23.36 16.11
C ALA A 281 0.63 23.84 17.57
N TYR A 282 -0.03 23.10 18.46
CA TYR A 282 -0.05 23.39 19.89
C TYR A 282 1.35 23.36 20.51
N GLU A 283 2.18 22.36 20.21
CA GLU A 283 3.55 22.28 20.73
C GLU A 283 4.49 23.35 20.15
N LEU A 284 4.32 23.74 18.88
CA LEU A 284 5.05 24.86 18.29
C LEU A 284 4.65 26.20 18.93
N TYR A 285 3.34 26.44 19.08
CA TYR A 285 2.79 27.65 19.68
C TYR A 285 3.26 27.84 21.13
N ARG A 286 3.08 26.82 21.98
CA ARG A 286 3.40 26.92 23.41
C ARG A 286 4.91 27.08 23.68
N ARG A 287 5.75 26.77 22.69
CA ARG A 287 7.21 26.90 22.75
C ARG A 287 7.74 28.15 22.06
N GLY A 288 6.87 28.97 21.47
CA GLY A 288 7.24 30.20 20.78
C GLY A 288 8.10 29.95 19.55
N VAL A 289 7.85 28.87 18.81
CA VAL A 289 8.57 28.57 17.57
C VAL A 289 7.96 29.38 16.43
N ASP A 290 8.76 30.25 15.80
CA ASP A 290 8.40 31.09 14.66
C ASP A 290 8.86 30.51 13.31
N ARG A 291 9.84 29.59 13.34
CA ARG A 291 10.40 28.93 12.15
C ARG A 291 10.70 27.46 12.42
N ALA A 292 10.38 26.60 11.46
CA ALA A 292 10.65 25.17 11.52
C ALA A 292 11.20 24.63 10.20
N VAL A 293 11.94 23.53 10.28
CA VAL A 293 12.30 22.71 9.12
C VAL A 293 11.44 21.46 9.16
N SER A 294 10.62 21.22 8.14
CA SER A 294 9.87 19.98 8.00
C SER A 294 10.64 18.97 7.14
N VAL A 295 10.80 17.75 7.65
CA VAL A 295 11.54 16.67 7.00
C VAL A 295 10.56 15.60 6.53
N GLY A 296 10.58 15.34 5.22
CA GLY A 296 9.62 14.49 4.52
C GLY A 296 8.24 15.13 4.45
N CYS A 297 8.15 16.35 3.91
CA CYS A 297 6.89 17.12 3.84
C CYS A 297 5.81 16.43 3.00
N GLY A 298 6.19 15.50 2.13
CA GLY A 298 5.25 14.80 1.27
C GLY A 298 4.42 15.79 0.43
N PRO A 299 3.08 15.68 0.46
CA PRO A 299 2.20 16.59 -0.27
C PRO A 299 2.21 18.05 0.23
N GLY A 300 2.78 18.33 1.41
CA GLY A 300 2.86 19.69 1.99
C GLY A 300 1.57 20.20 2.62
N ILE A 301 0.55 19.35 2.79
CA ILE A 301 -0.78 19.76 3.26
C ILE A 301 -0.75 20.08 4.77
N ARG A 302 -0.01 19.28 5.55
CA ARG A 302 0.14 19.48 7.00
C ARG A 302 0.92 20.76 7.28
N GLU A 303 1.96 21.04 6.51
CA GLU A 303 2.74 22.28 6.56
C GLU A 303 1.89 23.49 6.15
N ALA A 304 0.97 23.33 5.19
CA ALA A 304 0.06 24.39 4.78
C ALA A 304 -0.89 24.77 5.90
N ALA A 305 -1.45 23.75 6.56
CA ALA A 305 -2.30 23.94 7.72
C ALA A 305 -1.52 24.54 8.90
N LEU A 306 -0.29 24.11 9.19
CA LEU A 306 0.54 24.72 10.24
C LEU A 306 0.80 26.22 9.98
N ARG A 307 1.12 26.59 8.74
CA ARG A 307 1.35 27.99 8.35
C ARG A 307 0.07 28.82 8.46
N GLU A 308 -1.08 28.25 8.10
CA GLU A 308 -2.38 28.91 8.25
C GLU A 308 -2.73 29.14 9.73
N ILE A 309 -2.49 28.16 10.60
CA ILE A 309 -2.81 28.23 12.04
C ILE A 309 -1.90 29.22 12.77
N LEU A 310 -0.58 29.14 12.53
CA LEU A 310 0.42 29.82 13.36
C LEU A 310 1.13 30.99 12.67
N GLY A 311 1.08 31.10 11.34
CA GLY A 311 1.82 32.11 10.59
C GLY A 311 3.35 31.91 10.59
N ILE A 312 3.83 30.68 10.85
CA ILE A 312 5.27 30.38 10.95
C ILE A 312 5.94 30.15 9.59
N GLU A 313 7.25 30.36 9.53
CA GLU A 313 8.07 29.99 8.36
C GLU A 313 8.39 28.48 8.39
N ILE A 314 8.18 27.78 7.27
CA ILE A 314 8.51 26.35 7.14
C ILE A 314 9.37 26.14 5.91
N LEU A 315 10.55 25.54 6.11
CA LEU A 315 11.41 25.02 5.04
C LEU A 315 11.24 23.51 4.93
N CYS A 316 11.16 22.97 3.70
CA CYS A 316 10.93 21.55 3.48
C CYS A 316 12.18 20.82 3.00
N VAL A 317 12.56 19.72 3.65
CA VAL A 317 13.50 18.71 3.13
C VAL A 317 12.65 17.56 2.58
N GLU A 318 12.57 17.43 1.26
CA GLU A 318 11.71 16.42 0.61
C GLU A 318 12.51 15.64 -0.43
N PRO A 319 12.79 14.34 -0.26
CA PRO A 319 13.57 13.57 -1.23
C PRO A 319 12.79 13.17 -2.51
N THR A 320 11.47 13.21 -2.49
CA THR A 320 10.60 12.67 -3.55
C THR A 320 10.34 13.71 -4.64
N ALA A 321 10.66 13.38 -5.90
CA ALA A 321 10.58 14.31 -7.01
C ALA A 321 9.15 14.77 -7.29
N VAL A 322 8.18 13.84 -7.23
CA VAL A 322 6.76 14.17 -7.42
C VAL A 322 6.27 15.16 -6.36
N PHE A 323 6.68 15.00 -5.11
CA PHE A 323 6.29 15.88 -4.01
C PHE A 323 6.96 17.25 -4.10
N ARG A 324 8.25 17.32 -4.48
CA ARG A 324 8.91 18.60 -4.79
C ARG A 324 8.17 19.39 -5.87
N ALA A 325 7.70 18.69 -6.91
CA ALA A 325 7.03 19.32 -8.04
C ALA A 325 5.61 19.82 -7.71
N LEU A 326 4.86 19.10 -6.87
CA LEU A 326 3.43 19.35 -6.66
C LEU A 326 3.07 20.09 -5.38
N SER A 327 3.88 19.99 -4.32
CA SER A 327 3.56 20.56 -3.00
C SER A 327 3.50 22.09 -3.01
N GLY A 328 4.24 22.74 -3.91
CA GLY A 328 4.36 24.21 -3.96
C GLY A 328 5.22 24.80 -2.82
N TYR A 329 5.89 23.95 -2.04
CA TYR A 329 6.80 24.37 -0.97
C TYR A 329 8.20 24.65 -1.49
N LYS A 330 8.86 25.63 -0.88
CA LYS A 330 10.31 25.81 -1.07
C LYS A 330 11.03 24.63 -0.43
N THR A 331 11.67 23.84 -1.26
CA THR A 331 12.46 22.70 -0.81
C THR A 331 13.94 23.07 -0.72
N VAL A 332 14.61 22.44 0.24
CA VAL A 332 16.07 22.46 0.44
C VAL A 332 16.56 21.01 0.45
N ASP A 333 17.81 20.79 0.07
CA ASP A 333 18.34 19.42 -0.06
C ASP A 333 18.66 18.77 1.30
N GLU A 334 18.95 19.57 2.32
CA GLU A 334 19.30 19.09 3.66
C GLU A 334 18.81 20.05 4.76
N ILE A 335 18.77 19.55 6.00
CA ILE A 335 18.43 20.35 7.19
C ILE A 335 19.56 21.39 7.42
N PRO A 336 19.25 22.70 7.47
CA PRO A 336 20.24 23.72 7.79
C PRO A 336 20.91 23.49 9.15
N SER A 337 22.23 23.67 9.22
CA SER A 337 22.98 23.53 10.47
C SER A 337 22.54 24.55 11.52
N GLY A 338 22.32 24.09 12.75
CA GLY A 338 21.85 24.92 13.85
C GLY A 338 20.34 25.17 13.83
N ALA A 339 19.55 24.29 13.19
CA ALA A 339 18.10 24.39 13.18
C ALA A 339 17.53 24.47 14.60
N GLY A 340 16.60 25.42 14.82
CA GLY A 340 15.96 25.63 16.13
C GLY A 340 14.81 24.67 16.41
N ALA A 341 14.08 24.29 15.37
CA ALA A 341 12.99 23.33 15.42
C ALA A 341 12.95 22.51 14.13
N VAL A 342 12.85 21.20 14.27
CA VAL A 342 12.61 20.25 13.18
C VAL A 342 11.28 19.55 13.44
N ILE A 343 10.45 19.42 12.42
CA ILE A 343 9.21 18.66 12.47
C ILE A 343 9.24 17.54 11.42
N SER A 344 8.54 16.44 11.66
CA SER A 344 8.35 15.39 10.66
C SER A 344 7.00 14.73 10.84
N PHE A 345 6.34 14.50 9.71
CA PHE A 345 5.03 13.89 9.62
C PHE A 345 5.14 12.59 8.83
N GLY A 346 4.99 11.44 9.47
CA GLY A 346 4.95 10.14 8.78
C GLY A 346 6.25 9.70 8.09
N ALA A 347 7.32 10.50 8.09
CA ALA A 347 8.53 10.22 7.31
C ALA A 347 9.66 9.56 8.11
N SER A 348 9.55 9.54 9.44
CA SER A 348 10.68 9.18 10.32
C SER A 348 11.19 7.75 10.10
N HIS A 349 10.30 6.84 9.68
CA HIS A 349 10.60 5.43 9.45
C HIS A 349 10.88 5.09 7.98
N HIS A 350 10.82 6.07 7.06
CA HIS A 350 11.18 5.94 5.65
C HIS A 350 12.56 6.54 5.33
N ILE A 351 13.10 7.38 6.21
CA ILE A 351 14.39 8.05 6.02
C ILE A 351 15.49 7.28 6.78
N PRO A 352 16.50 6.72 6.09
CA PRO A 352 17.62 6.06 6.76
C PRO A 352 18.35 7.00 7.72
N ASN A 353 18.65 6.53 8.94
CA ASN A 353 19.37 7.30 9.96
C ASN A 353 18.69 8.66 10.30
N PHE A 354 17.37 8.72 10.22
CA PHE A 354 16.58 9.94 10.47
C PHE A 354 16.98 10.66 11.77
N LEU A 355 16.99 9.94 12.90
CA LEU A 355 17.30 10.53 14.22
C LEU A 355 18.72 11.07 14.30
N GLY A 356 19.70 10.33 13.75
CA GLY A 356 21.09 10.75 13.70
C GLY A 356 21.31 12.01 12.86
N GLU A 357 20.71 12.07 11.66
CA GLU A 357 20.81 13.24 10.78
C GLU A 357 20.17 14.47 11.42
N VAL A 358 18.93 14.36 11.89
CA VAL A 358 18.22 15.46 12.55
C VAL A 358 18.97 15.94 13.78
N SER A 359 19.41 15.03 14.64
CA SER A 359 20.14 15.36 15.87
C SER A 359 21.46 16.09 15.59
N SER A 360 22.16 15.74 14.50
CA SER A 360 23.42 16.38 14.11
C SER A 360 23.24 17.83 13.61
N ARG A 361 22.06 18.18 13.10
CA ARG A 361 21.75 19.49 12.52
C ARG A 361 21.00 20.40 13.46
N LEU A 362 20.33 19.86 14.49
CA LEU A 362 19.70 20.62 15.55
C LEU A 362 20.73 21.36 16.41
N ARG A 363 20.45 22.62 16.75
CA ARG A 363 21.23 23.33 17.76
C ARG A 363 20.97 22.74 19.16
N GLU A 364 21.92 22.96 20.06
CA GLU A 364 21.75 22.60 21.47
C GLU A 364 20.48 23.23 22.06
N GLY A 365 19.67 22.42 22.74
CA GLY A 365 18.35 22.83 23.22
C GLY A 365 17.26 23.06 22.17
N GLY A 366 17.54 22.86 20.88
CA GLY A 366 16.55 22.82 19.81
C GLY A 366 15.58 21.65 19.97
N ILE A 367 14.44 21.70 19.26
CA ILE A 367 13.38 20.69 19.39
C ILE A 367 13.19 19.87 18.12
N LEU A 368 12.85 18.60 18.30
CA LEU A 368 12.34 17.72 17.25
C LEU A 368 10.90 17.35 17.61
N ILE A 369 9.96 17.55 16.69
CA ILE A 369 8.58 17.05 16.82
C ILE A 369 8.36 15.97 15.76
N VAL A 370 8.11 14.74 16.19
CA VAL A 370 7.78 13.62 15.31
C VAL A 370 6.30 13.30 15.50
N SER A 371 5.52 13.48 14.44
CA SER A 371 4.14 13.05 14.36
C SER A 371 4.05 11.86 13.43
N ASP A 372 3.94 10.67 13.98
CA ASP A 372 4.08 9.44 13.21
C ASP A 372 3.24 8.29 13.78
N GLU A 373 3.10 7.24 12.98
CA GLU A 373 2.38 6.03 13.29
C GLU A 373 3.32 4.95 13.83
N PHE A 374 2.93 4.41 14.99
CA PHE A 374 3.69 3.39 15.69
C PHE A 374 2.86 2.13 15.84
N ILE A 375 3.52 0.98 15.72
CA ILE A 375 2.92 -0.32 15.99
C ILE A 375 3.16 -0.74 17.44
N GLY A 376 2.47 -1.79 17.87
CA GLY A 376 2.62 -2.32 19.22
C GLY A 376 3.99 -2.96 19.42
N GLU A 377 4.34 -3.16 20.69
CA GLU A 377 5.53 -3.92 21.08
C GLU A 377 5.56 -5.30 20.40
N HIS A 378 6.74 -5.68 19.93
CA HIS A 378 6.94 -6.91 19.17
C HIS A 378 8.37 -7.40 19.35
N HIS A 379 8.61 -8.70 19.32
CA HIS A 379 9.93 -9.28 19.63
C HIS A 379 10.51 -10.13 18.49
N ASP A 380 9.70 -10.41 17.47
CA ASP A 380 10.08 -11.21 16.31
C ASP A 380 9.32 -10.75 15.05
N GLU A 381 9.70 -11.27 13.87
CA GLU A 381 9.04 -10.94 12.61
C GLU A 381 7.52 -11.22 12.64
N LYS A 382 7.11 -12.28 13.36
CA LYS A 382 5.70 -12.72 13.40
C LYS A 382 4.84 -11.74 14.20
N SER A 383 5.26 -11.39 15.41
CA SER A 383 4.58 -10.43 16.29
C SER A 383 4.56 -9.04 15.67
N ARG A 384 5.65 -8.64 14.99
CA ARG A 384 5.68 -7.39 14.21
C ARG A 384 4.62 -7.38 13.11
N ALA A 385 4.58 -8.43 12.29
CA ALA A 385 3.60 -8.56 11.21
C ALA A 385 2.16 -8.56 11.74
N LEU A 386 1.88 -9.28 12.83
CA LEU A 386 0.57 -9.26 13.48
C LEU A 386 0.18 -7.87 14.01
N SER A 387 1.15 -7.11 14.50
CA SER A 387 0.93 -5.75 15.00
C SER A 387 0.68 -4.77 13.85
N LEU A 388 1.43 -4.85 12.76
CA LEU A 388 1.17 -4.10 11.52
C LEU A 388 -0.23 -4.35 10.99
N ILE A 389 -0.64 -5.62 10.90
CA ILE A 389 -1.98 -5.98 10.43
C ILE A 389 -3.04 -5.33 11.33
N GLN A 390 -2.95 -5.48 12.65
CA GLN A 390 -3.92 -4.87 13.56
C GLN A 390 -3.95 -3.34 13.46
N HIS A 391 -2.78 -2.71 13.37
CA HIS A 391 -2.62 -1.26 13.27
C HIS A 391 -3.31 -0.70 12.02
N HIS A 392 -2.91 -1.13 10.82
CA HIS A 392 -3.48 -0.63 9.56
C HIS A 392 -4.96 -1.00 9.42
N LEU A 393 -5.35 -2.24 9.77
CA LEU A 393 -6.75 -2.65 9.65
C LEU A 393 -7.68 -1.87 10.58
N THR A 394 -7.19 -1.34 11.71
CA THR A 394 -8.03 -0.51 12.57
C THR A 394 -8.45 0.77 11.87
N TYR A 395 -7.54 1.47 11.19
CA TYR A 395 -7.89 2.65 10.39
C TYR A 395 -8.92 2.31 9.31
N LEU A 396 -8.73 1.20 8.60
CA LEU A 396 -9.64 0.78 7.53
C LEU A 396 -11.02 0.38 8.05
N LEU A 397 -11.08 -0.30 9.20
CA LEU A 397 -12.35 -0.75 9.79
C LEU A 397 -13.20 0.41 10.32
N ASP A 398 -12.58 1.52 10.69
CA ASP A 398 -13.25 2.76 11.11
C ASP A 398 -13.98 3.47 9.96
N ILE A 399 -13.53 3.27 8.73
CA ILE A 399 -14.13 3.90 7.55
C ILE A 399 -15.24 2.98 7.01
N PRO A 400 -16.50 3.46 6.85
CA PRO A 400 -17.67 2.63 6.56
C PRO A 400 -17.76 2.10 5.10
N ILE A 401 -16.65 1.68 4.51
CA ILE A 401 -16.59 0.96 3.23
C ILE A 401 -17.08 -0.48 3.42
N LYS A 402 -17.92 -0.96 2.49
CA LYS A 402 -18.57 -2.29 2.59
C LYS A 402 -17.86 -3.37 1.79
N CYS A 403 -17.27 -3.03 0.64
CA CYS A 403 -16.86 -4.02 -0.37
C CYS A 403 -15.86 -5.08 0.12
N CYS A 404 -14.99 -4.71 1.05
CA CYS A 404 -13.95 -5.59 1.60
C CYS A 404 -14.06 -5.77 3.12
N ARG A 405 -15.14 -5.29 3.74
CA ARG A 405 -15.30 -5.23 5.20
C ARG A 405 -15.19 -6.59 5.86
N GLU A 406 -15.82 -7.60 5.27
CA GLU A 406 -15.76 -8.97 5.79
C GLU A 406 -14.33 -9.50 5.82
N ALA A 407 -13.57 -9.33 4.74
CA ALA A 407 -12.17 -9.75 4.66
C ALA A 407 -11.30 -8.99 5.69
N LEU A 408 -11.50 -7.67 5.86
CA LEU A 408 -10.80 -6.89 6.88
C LEU A 408 -11.11 -7.38 8.31
N GLU A 409 -12.38 -7.66 8.62
CA GLU A 409 -12.80 -8.17 9.93
C GLU A 409 -12.19 -9.54 10.24
N PHE A 410 -12.16 -10.45 9.26
CA PHE A 410 -11.49 -11.75 9.41
C PHE A 410 -9.98 -11.59 9.61
N ALA A 411 -9.33 -10.74 8.81
CA ALA A 411 -7.91 -10.50 8.91
C ALA A 411 -7.54 -9.97 10.30
N TYR A 412 -8.30 -8.99 10.80
CA TYR A 412 -8.12 -8.42 12.13
C TYR A 412 -8.38 -9.46 13.23
N PHE A 413 -9.46 -10.25 13.12
CA PHE A 413 -9.78 -11.32 14.08
C PHE A 413 -8.62 -12.32 14.21
N TYR A 414 -8.09 -12.83 13.09
CA TYR A 414 -6.98 -13.79 13.14
C TYR A 414 -5.69 -13.14 13.66
N ALA A 415 -5.43 -11.88 13.32
CA ALA A 415 -4.27 -11.16 13.80
C ALA A 415 -4.31 -10.99 15.33
N SER A 416 -5.46 -10.58 15.88
CA SER A 416 -5.68 -10.44 17.34
C SER A 416 -5.52 -11.75 18.12
N ARG A 417 -5.61 -12.90 17.44
CA ARG A 417 -5.42 -14.25 18.02
C ARG A 417 -4.04 -14.84 17.74
N GLY A 418 -3.10 -14.05 17.21
CA GLY A 418 -1.73 -14.50 16.92
C GLY A 418 -1.62 -15.44 15.72
N ARG A 419 -2.66 -15.53 14.86
CA ARG A 419 -2.74 -16.44 13.71
C ARG A 419 -2.36 -15.71 12.43
N LEU A 420 -1.06 -15.59 12.17
CA LEU A 420 -0.52 -14.79 11.05
C LEU A 420 -0.95 -15.29 9.67
N ARG A 421 -0.89 -16.61 9.40
CA ARG A 421 -1.22 -17.16 8.08
C ARG A 421 -2.65 -16.82 7.62
N PRO A 422 -3.72 -17.13 8.39
CA PRO A 422 -5.06 -16.74 7.98
C PRO A 422 -5.27 -15.23 8.00
N ALA A 423 -4.62 -14.49 8.91
CA ALA A 423 -4.68 -13.02 8.87
C ALA A 423 -4.21 -12.47 7.52
N LEU A 424 -3.05 -12.92 7.04
CA LEU A 424 -2.51 -12.51 5.73
C LEU A 424 -3.35 -12.97 4.55
N ALA A 425 -3.97 -14.16 4.61
CA ALA A 425 -4.85 -14.63 3.54
C ALA A 425 -6.09 -13.72 3.39
N PHE A 426 -6.69 -13.30 4.50
CA PHE A 426 -7.81 -12.36 4.46
C PHE A 426 -7.40 -10.93 4.14
N THR A 427 -6.20 -10.48 4.57
CA THR A 427 -5.65 -9.20 4.11
C THR A 427 -5.42 -9.20 2.60
N ALA A 428 -4.88 -10.30 2.06
CA ALA A 428 -4.71 -10.51 0.63
C ALA A 428 -6.05 -10.49 -0.12
N LYS A 429 -7.09 -11.11 0.44
CA LYS A 429 -8.45 -11.05 -0.12
C LYS A 429 -8.99 -9.63 -0.16
N ALA A 430 -8.89 -8.88 0.95
CA ALA A 430 -9.30 -7.47 0.99
C ALA A 430 -8.53 -6.61 -0.03
N TYR A 431 -7.23 -6.87 -0.19
CA TYR A 431 -6.40 -6.18 -1.17
C TYR A 431 -6.88 -6.41 -2.60
N ILE A 432 -7.24 -7.65 -2.98
CA ILE A 432 -7.82 -7.96 -4.30
C ILE A 432 -9.17 -7.28 -4.48
N GLU A 433 -10.06 -7.38 -3.49
CA GLU A 433 -11.41 -6.81 -3.56
C GLU A 433 -11.38 -5.29 -3.74
N VAL A 434 -10.41 -4.61 -3.12
CA VAL A 434 -10.14 -3.18 -3.35
C VAL A 434 -9.51 -2.98 -4.73
N TYR A 435 -8.50 -3.77 -5.09
CA TYR A 435 -7.79 -3.67 -6.38
C TYR A 435 -8.72 -3.77 -7.59
N GLU A 436 -9.66 -4.71 -7.58
CA GLU A 436 -10.62 -4.91 -8.68
C GLU A 436 -11.65 -3.76 -8.81
N LYS A 437 -11.76 -2.91 -7.79
CA LYS A 437 -12.72 -1.79 -7.75
C LYS A 437 -12.08 -0.43 -7.95
N ILE A 438 -10.78 -0.30 -7.73
CA ILE A 438 -10.06 0.93 -8.03
C ILE A 438 -9.89 1.07 -9.55
N GLY A 439 -10.17 2.27 -10.06
CA GLY A 439 -9.80 2.67 -11.40
C GLY A 439 -8.59 3.60 -11.37
N ASP A 440 -8.56 4.53 -12.32
CA ASP A 440 -7.72 5.71 -12.22
C ASP A 440 -8.12 6.58 -11.01
N LEU A 441 -7.36 7.65 -10.78
CA LEU A 441 -7.71 8.65 -9.78
C LEU A 441 -9.15 9.15 -10.00
N SER A 442 -9.90 9.29 -8.91
CA SER A 442 -11.29 9.76 -8.86
C SER A 442 -11.53 10.71 -7.68
N ILE A 443 -12.49 11.63 -7.85
CA ILE A 443 -13.01 12.48 -6.76
C ILE A 443 -14.37 11.98 -6.24
N GLY A 444 -14.88 10.86 -6.77
CA GLY A 444 -16.05 10.19 -6.21
C GLY A 444 -15.76 9.73 -4.79
N VAL A 445 -16.73 9.91 -3.88
CA VAL A 445 -16.52 9.74 -2.43
C VAL A 445 -16.05 8.32 -2.12
N GLU A 446 -16.76 7.30 -2.58
CA GLU A 446 -16.39 5.90 -2.32
C GLU A 446 -15.07 5.55 -3.02
N GLU A 447 -14.88 5.97 -4.27
CA GLU A 447 -13.67 5.70 -5.04
C GLU A 447 -12.41 6.35 -4.44
N ALA A 448 -12.54 7.52 -3.83
CA ALA A 448 -11.44 8.19 -3.13
C ALA A 448 -10.99 7.35 -1.92
N PHE A 449 -11.94 6.85 -1.13
CA PHE A 449 -11.64 5.94 -0.03
C PHE A 449 -11.11 4.59 -0.50
N LEU A 450 -11.56 4.05 -1.63
CA LEU A 450 -10.98 2.82 -2.20
C LEU A 450 -9.51 3.04 -2.62
N ASN A 451 -9.18 4.21 -3.17
CA ASN A 451 -7.79 4.56 -3.46
C ASN A 451 -6.94 4.69 -2.19
N PHE A 452 -7.50 5.27 -1.12
CA PHE A 452 -6.88 5.29 0.20
C PHE A 452 -6.66 3.87 0.76
N PHE A 453 -7.68 3.01 0.72
CA PHE A 453 -7.59 1.61 1.16
C PHE A 453 -6.51 0.84 0.40
N TYR A 454 -6.37 1.10 -0.91
CA TYR A 454 -5.31 0.50 -1.70
C TYR A 454 -3.92 0.92 -1.21
N LEU A 455 -3.70 2.21 -0.90
CA LEU A 455 -2.44 2.69 -0.34
C LEU A 455 -2.14 2.02 1.00
N GLU A 456 -3.11 1.99 1.91
CA GLU A 456 -2.95 1.41 3.25
C GLU A 456 -2.67 -0.09 3.22
N LEU A 457 -3.41 -0.85 2.40
CA LEU A 457 -3.19 -2.28 2.25
C LEU A 457 -1.86 -2.57 1.55
N SER A 458 -1.43 -1.72 0.61
CA SER A 458 -0.10 -1.81 -0.01
C SER A 458 1.00 -1.59 1.04
N ALA A 459 0.90 -0.52 1.82
CA ALA A 459 1.85 -0.19 2.88
C ALA A 459 1.93 -1.32 3.93
N LEU A 460 0.78 -1.84 4.37
CA LEU A 460 0.71 -3.00 5.27
C LEU A 460 1.48 -4.19 4.69
N LEU A 461 1.16 -4.62 3.47
CA LEU A 461 1.75 -5.83 2.89
C LEU A 461 3.25 -5.65 2.60
N LEU A 462 3.68 -4.47 2.13
CA LEU A 462 5.10 -4.12 1.99
C LEU A 462 5.82 -4.10 3.34
N GLY A 463 5.17 -3.61 4.39
CA GLY A 463 5.64 -3.62 5.77
C GLY A 463 5.85 -5.02 6.31
N VAL A 464 4.93 -5.95 6.03
CA VAL A 464 5.09 -7.38 6.36
C VAL A 464 6.23 -8.01 5.54
N ALA A 465 6.46 -7.56 4.32
CA ALA A 465 7.59 -8.01 3.50
C ALA A 465 8.95 -7.40 3.90
N ASN A 466 8.97 -6.42 4.81
CA ASN A 466 10.13 -5.57 5.13
C ASN A 466 10.71 -4.85 3.91
N ILE A 467 9.87 -4.50 2.93
CA ILE A 467 10.27 -3.73 1.73
C ILE A 467 10.19 -2.23 2.04
N GLU A 468 8.99 -1.75 2.39
CA GLU A 468 8.71 -0.40 2.89
C GLU A 468 8.11 -0.50 4.30
N GLU A 469 7.69 0.63 4.89
CA GLU A 469 6.83 0.65 6.08
C GLU A 469 7.47 -0.04 7.31
N ARG A 470 8.67 0.43 7.67
CA ARG A 470 9.48 -0.12 8.77
C ARG A 470 9.07 0.41 10.14
N LYS A 471 7.77 0.56 10.38
CA LYS A 471 7.21 0.99 11.67
C LYS A 471 7.80 0.20 12.82
N THR A 472 8.09 0.93 13.89
CA THR A 472 8.57 0.42 15.18
C THR A 472 7.57 0.77 16.29
N SER A 473 7.87 0.39 17.53
CA SER A 473 7.08 0.80 18.69
C SER A 473 7.54 2.14 19.25
N VAL A 474 6.64 2.83 19.95
CA VAL A 474 6.93 4.14 20.57
C VAL A 474 8.13 4.04 21.52
N ALA A 475 8.21 2.99 22.33
CA ALA A 475 9.30 2.81 23.29
C ALA A 475 10.66 2.69 22.59
N ARG A 476 10.74 1.83 21.57
CA ARG A 476 11.98 1.66 20.78
C ARG A 476 12.45 2.94 20.11
N PHE A 477 11.51 3.71 19.55
CA PHE A 477 11.84 4.96 18.90
C PHE A 477 12.39 5.99 19.90
N ILE A 478 11.84 6.04 21.12
CA ILE A 478 12.33 6.92 22.19
C ILE A 478 13.72 6.49 22.66
N ASP A 479 13.95 5.18 22.82
CA ASP A 479 15.25 4.64 23.20
C ASP A 479 16.32 4.98 22.15
N GLU A 480 16.02 4.77 20.86
CA GLU A 480 16.89 5.16 19.74
C GLU A 480 17.14 6.67 19.71
N ALA A 481 16.11 7.49 19.95
CA ALA A 481 16.27 8.95 20.01
C ALA A 481 17.20 9.37 21.16
N ALA A 482 17.12 8.70 22.31
CA ALA A 482 17.99 8.96 23.45
C ALA A 482 19.46 8.65 23.15
N GLU A 483 19.75 7.60 22.38
CA GLU A 483 21.11 7.28 21.91
C GLU A 483 21.70 8.39 21.03
N HIS A 484 20.84 9.15 20.34
CA HIS A 484 21.22 10.32 19.57
C HIS A 484 21.20 11.64 20.35
N GLY A 485 21.08 11.61 21.68
CA GLY A 485 21.04 12.82 22.52
C GLY A 485 19.76 13.63 22.35
N LEU A 486 18.63 12.96 22.10
CA LEU A 486 17.31 13.58 22.02
C LEU A 486 16.48 13.12 23.23
N ARG A 487 16.21 14.03 24.15
CA ARG A 487 15.43 13.75 25.36
C ARG A 487 13.95 14.06 25.14
N LEU A 488 13.07 13.09 25.41
CA LEU A 488 11.63 13.27 25.33
C LEU A 488 11.14 14.37 26.31
N LEU A 489 10.28 15.26 25.82
CA LEU A 489 9.63 16.34 26.56
C LEU A 489 8.12 16.12 26.70
N SER A 490 7.46 15.78 25.61
CA SER A 490 6.01 15.58 25.54
C SER A 490 5.68 14.36 24.70
N HIS A 491 4.57 13.69 25.03
CA HIS A 491 4.03 12.56 24.26
C HIS A 491 2.51 12.60 24.28
N TYR A 492 1.94 12.55 23.07
CA TYR A 492 0.51 12.46 22.83
C TYR A 492 0.21 11.25 21.94
N LYS A 493 -0.82 10.50 22.30
CA LYS A 493 -1.50 9.58 21.40
C LYS A 493 -2.71 10.29 20.82
N VAL A 494 -2.66 10.61 19.53
CA VAL A 494 -3.71 11.39 18.86
C VAL A 494 -4.78 10.47 18.28
N TYR A 495 -4.38 9.35 17.68
CA TYR A 495 -5.30 8.35 17.15
C TYR A 495 -4.94 6.94 17.64
N SER A 496 -5.93 6.14 18.01
CA SER A 496 -5.71 4.83 18.63
C SER A 496 -6.00 3.68 17.68
N THR A 497 -4.99 2.85 17.40
CA THR A 497 -5.17 1.56 16.71
C THR A 497 -4.86 0.35 17.59
N GLY A 498 -4.46 0.58 18.84
CA GLY A 498 -4.29 -0.42 19.87
C GLY A 498 -4.53 0.15 21.27
N PRO A 499 -4.52 -0.68 22.31
CA PRO A 499 -4.88 -0.26 23.66
C PRO A 499 -3.79 0.61 24.32
N GLY A 500 -4.21 1.51 25.20
CA GLY A 500 -3.34 2.29 26.09
C GLY A 500 -2.55 3.42 25.42
N LYS A 501 -1.95 4.28 26.26
CA LYS A 501 -1.17 5.47 25.85
C LYS A 501 0.04 5.15 24.98
N TRP A 502 0.72 4.05 25.28
CA TRP A 502 1.97 3.64 24.63
C TRP A 502 1.77 2.55 23.55
N GLY A 503 0.55 2.05 23.38
CA GLY A 503 0.25 1.06 22.35
C GLY A 503 0.09 1.68 20.96
N SER A 504 -0.14 0.85 19.95
CA SER A 504 -0.18 1.30 18.55
C SER A 504 -1.18 2.42 18.27
N GLY A 505 -0.82 3.28 17.31
CA GLY A 505 -1.63 4.41 16.91
C GLY A 505 -0.78 5.49 16.25
N THR A 506 -1.38 6.66 16.06
CA THR A 506 -0.68 7.88 15.67
C THR A 506 -0.27 8.63 16.92
N HIS A 507 0.99 9.04 16.99
CA HIS A 507 1.57 9.73 18.14
C HIS A 507 2.28 11.00 17.74
N VAL A 508 2.27 11.99 18.63
CA VAL A 508 3.13 13.17 18.57
C VAL A 508 4.13 13.10 19.71
N LEU A 509 5.41 13.01 19.36
CA LEU A 509 6.54 12.94 20.27
C LEU A 509 7.37 14.21 20.12
N VAL A 510 7.64 14.88 21.23
CA VAL A 510 8.47 16.10 21.26
C VAL A 510 9.75 15.79 21.99
N PHE A 511 10.89 15.99 21.33
CA PHE A 511 12.22 15.81 21.89
C PHE A 511 12.97 17.14 21.95
N LYS A 512 13.94 17.21 22.87
CA LYS A 512 14.91 18.29 22.99
C LYS A 512 16.31 17.74 22.77
N LYS A 513 17.11 18.42 21.96
CA LYS A 513 18.55 18.16 21.85
C LYS A 513 19.24 18.48 23.18
N VAL A 514 19.99 17.53 23.71
CA VAL A 514 20.74 17.61 24.99
C VAL A 514 22.22 17.27 24.83
#